data_AF-A0A662HGB0-F1
#
_entry.id   AF-A0A662HGB0-F1
#
_cell.length_a   1.000
_cell.length_b   1.000
_cell.length_c   1.000
_cell.angle_alpha   90.00
_cell.angle_beta   90.00
_cell.angle_gamma   90.00
#
_symmetry.space_group_name_H-M   'P 1'
#
loop_
_entity.id
_entity.type
_entity.pdbx_description
1 polymer ?
#
loop_
_entity_poly.entity_id
_entity_poly.type
_entity_poly.pdbx_seq_one_letter_code
_entity_poly.pdbx_strand_id
1 'polypeptide(L)'
;MRSMDISSSEDYEVLLAERRYEVISEIVKRVLRGRREVTFSDLLDKVFLDKYLGIPIFLTLWWALFRFTYDVSAPLSDLIDLLFSRLGELVRTWVVDEILSSFIADGLIAGIGGVLVFLPPIFFLFFGLAILEDSGYLARAAFVFDKLLSKFGLQGRSFIPLLLGFGC
;
A
#
# COMPACT_ATOMS: atom_id res chain seq x y z
N MET A 1 10.73 -41.15 23.71
CA MET A 1 11.77 -40.12 23.54
C MET A 1 11.25 -39.11 22.51
N ARG A 2 11.00 -37.88 22.97
CA ARG A 2 10.85 -36.63 22.21
C ARG A 2 9.49 -36.34 21.51
N SER A 3 8.56 -35.73 22.26
CA SER A 3 7.54 -34.78 21.71
C SER A 3 6.71 -34.09 22.81
N MET A 4 7.35 -33.40 23.76
CA MET A 4 6.66 -32.50 24.71
C MET A 4 7.64 -31.40 25.16
N ASP A 5 7.99 -30.43 24.31
CA ASP A 5 8.84 -29.28 24.71
C ASP A 5 8.75 -28.12 23.70
N ILE A 6 7.55 -27.80 23.19
CA ILE A 6 7.36 -26.59 22.35
C ILE A 6 6.22 -25.69 22.86
N SER A 7 5.25 -26.20 23.64
CA SER A 7 4.20 -25.33 24.22
C SER A 7 4.64 -24.60 25.49
N SER A 8 5.60 -25.15 26.24
CA SER A 8 5.98 -24.61 27.54
C SER A 8 6.69 -23.26 27.43
N SER A 9 7.58 -23.07 26.44
CA SER A 9 8.33 -21.82 26.26
C SER A 9 7.45 -20.65 25.82
N GLU A 10 6.52 -20.86 24.88
CA GLU A 10 5.54 -19.83 24.47
C GLU A 10 4.64 -19.44 25.65
N ASP A 11 4.18 -20.43 26.44
CA ASP A 11 3.37 -20.17 27.64
C ASP A 11 4.16 -19.38 28.70
N TYR A 12 5.45 -19.67 28.90
CA TYR A 12 6.30 -18.91 29.83
C TYR A 12 6.52 -17.47 29.35
N GLU A 13 6.73 -17.24 28.04
CA GLU A 13 6.90 -15.90 27.49
C GLU A 13 5.62 -15.05 27.61
N VAL A 14 4.45 -15.65 27.34
CA VAL A 14 3.15 -15.00 27.50
C VAL A 14 2.89 -14.66 28.98
N LEU A 15 3.15 -15.61 29.89
CA LEU A 15 2.96 -15.40 31.33
C LEU A 15 3.89 -14.30 31.88
N LEU A 16 5.14 -14.25 31.42
CA LEU A 16 6.09 -13.21 31.81
C LEU A 16 5.65 -11.84 31.28
N ALA A 17 5.11 -11.78 30.06
CA ALA A 17 4.57 -10.57 29.47
C ALA A 17 3.35 -10.04 30.24
N GLU A 18 2.38 -10.91 30.58
CA GLU A 18 1.21 -10.56 31.37
C GLU A 18 1.59 -9.94 32.72
N ARG A 19 2.53 -10.56 33.45
CA ARG A 19 3.02 -10.04 34.73
C ARG A 19 3.66 -8.67 34.62
N ARG A 20 4.44 -8.42 33.57
CA ARG A 20 5.04 -7.09 33.33
C ARG A 20 3.96 -6.06 33.04
N TYR A 21 2.94 -6.41 32.25
CA TYR A 21 1.81 -5.52 31.98
C TYR A 21 0.98 -5.21 33.23
N GLU A 22 0.77 -6.19 34.12
CA GLU A 22 0.09 -5.96 35.41
C GLU A 22 0.81 -4.90 36.24
N VAL A 23 2.12 -5.06 36.43
CA VAL A 23 2.97 -4.13 37.20
C VAL A 23 2.98 -2.75 36.57
N ILE A 24 3.12 -2.66 35.24
CA ILE A 24 3.06 -1.38 34.51
C ILE A 24 1.69 -0.73 34.73
N SER A 25 0.59 -1.48 34.63
CA SER A 25 -0.76 -0.94 34.82
C SER A 25 -0.98 -0.39 36.24
N GLU A 26 -0.41 -1.04 37.26
CA GLU A 26 -0.49 -0.56 38.64
C GLU A 26 0.26 0.74 38.85
N ILE A 27 1.49 0.82 38.32
CA ILE A 27 2.33 2.02 38.40
C ILE A 27 1.63 3.17 37.66
N VAL A 28 1.14 2.91 36.45
CA VAL A 28 0.39 3.88 35.64
C VAL A 28 -0.82 4.40 36.41
N LYS A 29 -1.65 3.52 37.01
CA LYS A 29 -2.81 3.95 37.82
C LYS A 29 -2.45 4.82 39.02
N ARG A 30 -1.27 4.61 39.63
CA ARG A 30 -0.82 5.43 40.77
C ARG A 30 -0.31 6.81 40.34
N VAL A 31 0.32 6.91 39.18
CA VAL A 31 1.03 8.12 38.73
C VAL A 31 0.17 8.99 37.81
N LEU A 32 -0.64 8.40 36.92
CA LEU A 32 -1.55 9.14 36.05
C LEU A 32 -2.80 9.56 36.83
N ARG A 33 -2.84 10.84 37.22
CA ARG A 33 -4.01 11.50 37.80
C ARG A 33 -4.59 12.49 36.79
N GLY A 34 -5.75 12.15 36.21
CA GLY A 34 -6.49 13.02 35.28
C GLY A 34 -7.22 12.21 34.20
N ARG A 35 -8.34 12.74 33.70
CA ARG A 35 -8.94 12.22 32.46
C ARG A 35 -8.13 12.79 31.29
N ARG A 36 -7.62 11.91 30.42
CA ARG A 36 -7.07 12.32 29.13
C ARG A 36 -8.19 13.00 28.34
N GLU A 37 -7.99 14.25 27.93
CA GLU A 37 -8.92 14.91 27.02
C GLU A 37 -8.94 14.14 25.70
N VAL A 38 -10.14 13.87 25.19
CA VAL A 38 -10.30 13.13 23.94
C VAL A 38 -9.77 14.01 22.82
N THR A 39 -8.69 13.58 22.18
CA THR A 39 -8.07 14.35 21.09
C THR A 39 -8.79 14.10 19.77
N PHE A 40 -8.62 15.00 18.79
CA PHE A 40 -9.17 14.80 17.45
C PHE A 40 -8.68 13.48 16.82
N SER A 41 -7.46 13.05 17.15
CA SER A 41 -6.94 11.75 16.73
C SER A 41 -7.74 10.59 17.34
N ASP A 42 -8.12 10.66 18.61
CA ASP A 42 -8.90 9.61 19.29
C ASP A 42 -10.32 9.48 18.69
N LEU A 43 -10.89 10.60 18.21
CA LEU A 43 -12.18 10.61 17.50
C LEU A 43 -12.07 9.99 16.11
N LEU A 44 -11.03 10.34 15.36
CA LEU A 44 -10.73 9.74 14.06
C LEU A 44 -10.46 8.23 14.17
N ASP A 45 -9.70 7.82 15.17
CA ASP A 45 -9.43 6.41 15.46
C ASP A 45 -10.73 5.64 15.70
N LYS A 46 -11.68 6.21 16.44
CA LYS A 46 -12.97 5.57 16.72
C LYS A 46 -13.81 5.34 15.46
N VAL A 47 -13.71 6.23 14.47
CA VAL A 47 -14.41 6.11 13.18
C VAL A 47 -13.67 5.17 12.23
N PHE A 48 -12.34 5.30 12.12
CA PHE A 48 -11.52 4.51 11.19
C PHE A 48 -11.30 3.06 11.65
N LEU A 49 -11.33 2.79 12.96
CA LEU A 49 -11.11 1.45 13.52
C LEU A 49 -12.42 0.71 13.85
N ASP A 50 -13.58 1.31 13.60
CA ASP A 50 -14.85 0.63 13.79
C ASP A 50 -14.93 -0.62 12.92
N LYS A 51 -15.49 -1.70 13.48
CA LYS A 51 -15.54 -3.02 12.83
C LYS A 51 -16.33 -3.03 11.52
N TYR A 52 -17.30 -2.12 11.38
CA TYR A 52 -18.20 -2.04 10.23
C TYR A 52 -17.87 -0.85 9.33
N LEU A 53 -17.47 0.30 9.89
CA LEU A 53 -17.14 1.50 9.10
C LEU A 53 -15.69 1.53 8.60
N GLY A 54 -14.75 0.90 9.31
CA GLY A 54 -13.33 0.93 8.93
C GLY A 54 -13.04 0.34 7.56
N ILE A 55 -13.69 -0.78 7.21
CA ILE A 55 -13.49 -1.45 5.92
C ILE A 55 -14.05 -0.61 4.74
N PRO A 56 -15.32 -0.14 4.74
CA PRO A 56 -15.83 0.76 3.71
C PRO A 56 -15.02 2.04 3.55
N ILE A 57 -14.58 2.65 4.65
CA ILE A 57 -13.77 3.88 4.59
C ILE A 57 -12.42 3.60 3.95
N PHE A 58 -11.76 2.50 4.31
CA PHE A 58 -10.52 2.06 3.69
C PHE A 58 -10.68 1.84 2.18
N LEU A 59 -11.69 1.08 1.76
CA LEU A 59 -11.98 0.87 0.33
C LEU A 59 -12.24 2.18 -0.41
N THR A 60 -12.98 3.10 0.21
CA THR A 60 -13.29 4.41 -0.39
C THR A 60 -12.03 5.26 -0.54
N LEU A 61 -11.15 5.28 0.47
CA LEU A 61 -9.90 6.02 0.42
C LEU A 61 -8.92 5.43 -0.60
N TRP A 62 -8.82 4.10 -0.68
CA TRP A 62 -8.04 3.44 -1.72
C TRP A 62 -8.58 3.71 -3.12
N TRP A 63 -9.89 3.63 -3.30
CA TRP A 63 -10.53 3.99 -4.56
C TRP A 63 -10.27 5.46 -4.92
N ALA A 64 -10.39 6.38 -3.95
CA ALA A 64 -10.11 7.79 -4.15
C ALA A 64 -8.63 8.04 -4.50
N LEU A 65 -7.69 7.34 -3.86
CA LEU A 65 -6.26 7.42 -4.16
C LEU A 65 -5.97 6.98 -5.60
N PHE A 66 -6.52 5.85 -6.04
CA PHE A 66 -6.39 5.38 -7.43
C PHE A 66 -7.04 6.34 -8.40
N ARG A 67 -8.26 6.80 -8.10
CA ARG A 67 -8.98 7.76 -8.94
C ARG A 67 -8.21 9.05 -9.12
N PHE A 68 -7.70 9.61 -8.02
CA PHE A 68 -6.84 10.79 -8.04
C PHE A 68 -5.58 10.55 -8.87
N THR A 69 -4.90 9.43 -8.64
CA THR A 69 -3.67 9.08 -9.36
C THR A 69 -3.90 9.03 -10.86
N TYR A 70 -4.91 8.30 -11.34
CA TYR A 70 -5.19 8.16 -12.77
C TYR A 70 -5.72 9.45 -13.40
N ASP A 71 -6.67 10.13 -12.77
CA ASP A 71 -7.27 11.34 -13.35
C ASP A 71 -6.24 12.47 -13.47
N VAL A 72 -5.34 12.61 -12.49
CA VAL A 72 -4.34 13.69 -12.46
C VAL A 72 -3.12 13.33 -13.32
N SER A 73 -2.73 12.05 -13.39
CA SER A 73 -1.60 11.62 -14.22
C SER A 73 -1.92 11.54 -15.71
N ALA A 74 -3.17 11.26 -16.09
CA ALA A 74 -3.61 11.12 -17.48
C ALA A 74 -3.10 12.23 -18.42
N PRO A 75 -3.32 13.54 -18.15
CA PRO A 75 -2.86 14.60 -19.06
C PRO A 75 -1.34 14.63 -19.24
N LEU A 76 -0.57 14.24 -18.22
CA LEU A 76 0.89 14.16 -18.30
C LEU A 76 1.34 12.92 -19.08
N SER A 77 0.69 11.78 -18.85
CA SER A 77 0.93 10.55 -19.60
C SER A 77 0.61 10.73 -21.09
N ASP A 78 -0.51 11.36 -21.43
CA ASP A 78 -0.91 11.64 -22.81
C ASP A 78 0.08 12.58 -23.51
N LEU A 79 0.63 13.57 -22.78
CA LEU A 79 1.65 14.47 -23.31
C LEU A 79 2.94 13.72 -23.65
N ILE A 80 3.38 12.82 -22.78
CA ILE A 80 4.55 11.97 -23.01
C ILE A 80 4.29 11.07 -24.22
N ASP A 81 3.14 10.40 -24.28
CA ASP A 81 2.79 9.52 -25.38
C ASP A 81 2.78 10.26 -26.74
N LEU A 82 2.18 11.45 -26.78
CA LEU A 82 2.17 12.30 -27.97
C LEU A 82 3.59 12.72 -28.38
N LEU A 83 4.42 13.12 -27.42
CA LEU A 83 5.79 13.55 -27.67
C LEU A 83 6.61 12.42 -28.32
N PHE A 84 6.57 11.21 -27.73
CA PHE A 84 7.30 10.05 -28.24
C PHE A 84 6.74 9.56 -29.58
N SER A 85 5.43 9.61 -29.78
CA SER A 85 4.80 9.32 -31.08
C SER A 85 5.30 10.27 -32.17
N ARG A 86 5.34 11.58 -31.89
CA ARG A 86 5.86 12.60 -32.84
C ARG A 86 7.34 12.42 -33.13
N LEU A 87 8.14 12.05 -32.13
CA LEU A 87 9.55 11.74 -32.32
C LEU A 87 9.74 10.52 -33.23
N GLY A 88 8.90 9.48 -33.08
CA GLY A 88 8.90 8.32 -33.97
C GLY A 88 8.56 8.69 -35.41
N GLU A 89 7.53 9.52 -35.62
CA GLU A 89 7.16 10.04 -36.95
C GLU A 89 8.31 10.85 -37.59
N LEU A 90 8.97 11.70 -36.80
CA LEU A 90 10.12 12.47 -37.29
C LEU A 90 11.24 11.54 -37.75
N VAL A 91 11.62 10.53 -36.97
CA VAL A 91 12.66 9.57 -37.40
C VAL A 91 12.29 8.92 -38.74
N ARG A 92 11.02 8.59 -38.94
CA ARG A 92 10.53 8.02 -40.21
C ARG A 92 10.64 8.96 -41.40
N THR A 93 10.65 10.28 -41.19
CA THR A 93 10.84 11.26 -42.27
C THR A 93 12.31 11.52 -42.62
N TRP A 94 13.22 11.38 -41.66
CA TRP A 94 14.65 11.68 -41.86
C TRP A 94 15.49 10.46 -42.22
N VAL A 95 15.05 9.26 -41.85
CA VAL A 95 15.78 8.00 -42.11
C VAL A 95 15.19 7.32 -43.36
N VAL A 96 16.01 7.21 -44.41
CA VAL A 96 15.62 6.63 -45.70
C VAL A 96 15.55 5.10 -45.66
N ASP A 97 16.35 4.47 -44.81
CA ASP A 97 16.36 3.01 -44.65
C ASP A 97 15.17 2.54 -43.79
N GLU A 98 14.31 1.70 -44.37
CA GLU A 98 13.05 1.27 -43.76
C GLU A 98 13.25 0.39 -42.52
N ILE A 99 14.29 -0.46 -42.52
CA ILE A 99 14.60 -1.37 -41.41
C ILE A 99 15.16 -0.58 -40.23
N LEU A 100 16.11 0.32 -40.50
CA LEU A 100 16.71 1.16 -39.47
C LEU A 100 15.70 2.16 -38.89
N SER A 101 14.85 2.74 -39.73
CA SER A 101 13.78 3.66 -39.34
C SER A 101 12.76 2.99 -38.41
N SER A 102 12.26 1.80 -38.75
CA SER A 102 11.33 1.04 -37.91
C SER A 102 11.97 0.56 -36.61
N PHE A 103 13.22 0.11 -36.64
CA PHE A 103 13.93 -0.28 -35.42
C PHE A 103 14.07 0.88 -34.43
N ILE A 104 14.39 2.08 -34.91
CA ILE A 104 14.54 3.25 -34.04
C ILE A 104 13.17 3.79 -33.59
N ALA A 105 12.22 3.95 -34.50
CA ALA A 105 10.91 4.52 -34.18
C ALA A 105 10.06 3.59 -33.31
N ASP A 106 9.89 2.33 -33.70
CA ASP A 106 9.01 1.37 -33.03
C ASP A 106 9.73 0.57 -31.93
N GLY A 107 11.02 0.29 -32.12
CA GLY A 107 11.81 -0.45 -31.14
C GLY A 107 12.27 0.45 -29.99
N LEU A 108 13.06 1.48 -30.32
CA LEU A 108 13.69 2.31 -29.31
C LEU A 108 12.77 3.41 -28.77
N ILE A 109 12.22 4.25 -29.65
CA ILE A 109 11.46 5.44 -29.26
C ILE A 109 10.11 5.03 -28.64
N ALA A 110 9.32 4.21 -29.32
CA ALA A 110 8.06 3.74 -28.76
C ALA A 110 8.25 2.88 -27.50
N GLY A 111 9.32 2.07 -27.45
CA GLY A 111 9.67 1.29 -26.26
C GLY A 111 9.97 2.17 -25.04
N ILE A 112 10.84 3.18 -25.20
CA ILE A 112 11.17 4.13 -24.13
C ILE A 112 9.95 4.99 -23.76
N GLY A 113 9.19 5.44 -24.76
CA GLY A 113 7.95 6.18 -24.57
C GLY A 113 6.95 5.40 -23.73
N GLY A 114 6.72 4.12 -24.06
CA GLY A 114 5.83 3.24 -23.31
C GLY A 114 6.22 3.10 -21.83
N VAL A 115 7.51 2.99 -21.51
CA VAL A 115 7.97 2.95 -20.10
C VAL A 115 7.74 4.29 -19.40
N LEU A 116 8.04 5.41 -20.08
CA LEU A 116 7.91 6.76 -19.52
C LEU A 116 6.46 7.18 -19.30
N VAL A 117 5.51 6.67 -20.08
CA VAL A 117 4.06 6.95 -19.90
C VAL A 117 3.54 6.43 -18.54
N PHE A 118 4.19 5.42 -17.94
CA PHE A 118 3.85 4.94 -16.59
C PHE A 118 4.45 5.78 -15.46
N LEU A 119 5.40 6.66 -15.75
CA LEU A 119 6.07 7.45 -14.72
C LEU A 119 5.13 8.44 -14.01
N PRO A 120 4.26 9.21 -14.70
CA PRO A 120 3.34 10.12 -14.03
C PRO A 120 2.38 9.41 -13.05
N PRO A 121 1.69 8.32 -13.41
CA PRO A 121 0.85 7.58 -12.47
C PRO A 121 1.63 7.10 -11.23
N ILE A 122 2.85 6.58 -11.40
CA ILE A 122 3.68 6.13 -10.28
C ILE A 122 4.02 7.31 -9.36
N PHE A 123 4.43 8.45 -9.93
CA PHE A 123 4.71 9.65 -9.16
C PHE A 123 3.52 10.11 -8.33
N PHE A 124 2.33 10.23 -8.92
CA PHE A 124 1.12 10.66 -8.20
C PHE A 124 0.63 9.64 -7.18
N LEU A 125 0.84 8.34 -7.44
CA LEU A 125 0.56 7.29 -6.47
C LEU A 125 1.43 7.47 -5.22
N PHE A 126 2.74 7.61 -5.39
CA PHE A 126 3.66 7.82 -4.27
C PHE A 126 3.41 9.15 -3.56
N PHE A 127 3.06 10.20 -4.30
CA PHE A 127 2.66 11.48 -3.73
C PHE A 127 1.40 11.35 -2.85
N GLY A 128 0.37 10.66 -3.34
CA GLY A 128 -0.84 10.39 -2.56
C GLY A 128 -0.57 9.47 -1.35
N LEU A 129 0.32 8.49 -1.50
CA LEU A 129 0.76 7.64 -0.39
C LEU A 129 1.50 8.44 0.69
N ALA A 130 2.39 9.37 0.31
CA ALA A 130 3.10 10.24 1.25
C ALA A 130 2.11 11.11 2.06
N ILE A 131 1.06 11.64 1.42
CA ILE A 131 -0.01 12.37 2.13
C ILE A 131 -0.75 11.46 3.12
N LEU A 132 -1.03 10.21 2.74
CA LEU A 132 -1.68 9.24 3.63
C LEU A 132 -0.76 8.78 4.77
N GLU A 133 0.54 8.80 4.56
CA GLU A 133 1.56 8.53 5.57
C GLU A 133 1.66 9.68 6.58
N ASP A 134 1.79 10.93 6.10
CA ASP A 134 1.88 12.13 6.95
C ASP A 134 0.62 12.35 7.80
N SER A 135 -0.55 11.95 7.29
CA SER A 135 -1.81 11.99 8.04
C SER A 135 -1.95 10.87 9.09
N GLY A 136 -0.99 9.93 9.15
CA GLY A 136 -1.04 8.76 10.02
C GLY A 136 -2.12 7.75 9.62
N TYR A 137 -2.78 7.94 8.47
CA TYR A 137 -3.81 7.03 7.99
C TYR A 137 -3.21 5.67 7.63
N LEU A 138 -2.00 5.65 7.06
CA LEU A 138 -1.33 4.40 6.68
C LEU A 138 -1.18 3.42 7.87
N ALA A 139 -0.87 3.94 9.06
CA ALA A 139 -0.80 3.14 10.29
C ALA A 139 -2.16 2.52 10.65
N ARG A 140 -3.25 3.30 10.57
CA ARG A 140 -4.63 2.83 10.82
C ARG A 140 -5.09 1.82 9.77
N ALA A 141 -4.77 2.10 8.52
CA ALA A 141 -5.07 1.28 7.36
C ALA A 141 -4.44 -0.12 7.48
N ALA A 142 -3.20 -0.20 8.00
CA ALA A 142 -2.53 -1.46 8.27
C ALA A 142 -3.29 -2.32 9.30
N PHE A 143 -3.83 -1.73 10.38
CA PHE A 143 -4.67 -2.46 11.34
C PHE A 143 -5.97 -2.97 10.73
N VAL A 144 -6.62 -2.17 9.88
CA VAL A 144 -7.85 -2.58 9.17
C VAL A 144 -7.53 -3.74 8.21
N PHE A 145 -6.42 -3.65 7.49
CA PHE A 145 -5.97 -4.67 6.55
C PHE A 145 -5.57 -5.97 7.26
N ASP A 146 -4.85 -5.90 8.38
CA ASP A 146 -4.52 -7.06 9.21
C ASP A 146 -5.77 -7.75 9.77
N LYS A 147 -6.77 -6.97 10.18
CA LYS A 147 -8.08 -7.51 10.59
C LYS A 147 -8.83 -8.18 9.44
N LEU A 148 -8.67 -7.68 8.22
CA LEU A 148 -9.24 -8.30 7.02
C LEU A 148 -8.54 -9.62 6.71
N LEU A 149 -7.21 -9.64 6.68
CA LEU A 149 -6.41 -10.84 6.43
C LEU A 149 -6.60 -11.93 7.49
N SER A 150 -6.66 -11.55 8.77
CA SER A 150 -6.90 -12.48 9.88
C SER A 150 -8.30 -13.11 9.83
N LYS A 151 -9.32 -12.40 9.35
CA LYS A 151 -10.65 -12.98 9.07
C LYS A 151 -10.60 -14.05 7.99
N PHE A 152 -9.70 -13.92 7.02
CA PHE A 152 -9.49 -14.94 5.99
C PHE A 152 -8.54 -16.06 6.45
N GLY A 153 -8.08 -16.05 7.70
CA GLY A 153 -7.19 -17.09 8.26
C GLY A 153 -5.79 -17.10 7.64
N LEU A 154 -5.40 -16.03 6.95
CA LEU A 154 -4.15 -15.94 6.21
C LEU A 154 -3.01 -15.46 7.12
N GLN A 155 -2.49 -16.35 7.97
CA GLN A 155 -1.16 -16.19 8.58
C GLN A 155 -0.10 -16.80 7.66
N GLY A 156 0.48 -16.00 6.77
CA GLY A 156 1.79 -16.19 6.12
C GLY A 156 2.06 -17.45 5.26
N ARG A 157 1.37 -18.58 5.46
CA ARG A 157 1.68 -19.90 4.86
C ARG A 157 0.70 -20.33 3.78
N SER A 158 -0.52 -19.79 3.79
CA SER A 158 -1.60 -20.18 2.87
C SER A 158 -1.88 -19.17 1.75
N PHE A 159 -1.24 -18.00 1.79
CA PHE A 159 -1.40 -16.96 0.77
C PHE A 159 -0.71 -17.32 -0.55
N ILE A 160 0.46 -17.97 -0.47
CA ILE A 160 1.23 -18.41 -1.66
C ILE A 160 0.45 -19.49 -2.45
N PRO A 161 -0.12 -20.54 -1.83
CA PRO A 161 -0.99 -21.50 -2.53
C PRO A 161 -2.25 -20.87 -3.14
N LEU A 162 -2.85 -19.86 -2.50
CA LEU A 162 -4.04 -19.17 -3.00
C LEU A 162 -3.72 -18.34 -4.26
N LEU A 163 -2.61 -17.59 -4.25
CA LEU A 163 -2.12 -16.86 -5.42
C LEU A 163 -1.79 -17.78 -6.60
N LEU A 164 -1.15 -18.93 -6.34
CA LEU A 164 -0.87 -19.95 -7.35
C LEU A 164 -2.14 -20.61 -7.91
N GLY A 165 -3.23 -20.66 -7.14
CA GLY A 165 -4.51 -21.21 -7.58
C GLY A 165 -5.39 -20.24 -8.41
N PHE A 166 -5.19 -18.93 -8.25
CA PHE A 166 -5.85 -17.90 -9.07
C PHE A 166 -5.01 -17.45 -10.27
N GLY A 167 -3.73 -17.84 -10.33
CA GLY A 167 -2.86 -17.65 -11.50
C GLY A 167 -3.10 -18.77 -12.52
N CYS A 168 -4.14 -18.62 -13.33
CA CYS A 168 -4.13 -19.18 -14.68
C CYS A 168 -3.52 -18.18 -15.66
#